data_AF-A0A9E7KLG8-F1
#
_entry.id   AF-A0A9E7KLG8-F1
#
_cell.length_a   1.000
_cell.length_b   1.000
_cell.length_c   1.000
_cell.angle_alpha   90.00
_cell.angle_beta   90.00
_cell.angle_gamma   90.00
#
_symmetry.space_group_name_H-M   'P 1'
#
loop_
_entity.id
_entity.type
_entity.pdbx_description
1 polymer ?
#
loop_
_entity_poly.entity_id
_entity_poly.type
_entity_poly.pdbx_seq_one_letter_code
_entity_poly.pdbx_strand_id
1 'polypeptide(L)'
;MRNRILLEIRVQKSLLFSSPHGDREGRDLSPVTDALWKRFYEQQFGVESANTVIKRMKQKKVVFKWRQLFEAKTKEREEAQNKMGEKLKQRYAEAQAKKQSCQIQICSKIPPSAGKRSYWGGGGPSSMSNAKGNLMKKAKLEYLNSHEVKVHALMRRNASQRNSLSQPSLPCSTRQNNFLQSNSASSSKNGKPVARK
;
A
#
# COMPACT_ATOMS: atom_id res chain seq x y z
N MET A 1 7.33 29.79 11.29
CA MET A 1 7.95 29.85 12.64
C MET A 1 8.87 28.66 12.95
N ARG A 2 8.50 27.41 12.62
CA ARG A 2 9.34 26.20 12.90
C ARG A 2 10.71 26.19 12.21
N ASN A 3 10.82 26.77 11.01
CA ASN A 3 12.07 26.79 10.25
C ASN A 3 13.12 27.74 10.84
N ARG A 4 12.70 28.82 11.53
CA ARG A 4 13.62 29.78 12.16
C ARG A 4 14.35 29.16 13.35
N ILE A 5 13.63 28.37 14.15
CA ILE A 5 14.18 27.65 15.31
C ILE A 5 15.17 26.55 14.86
N LEU A 6 14.83 25.82 13.80
CA LEU A 6 15.73 24.80 13.23
C LEU A 6 17.03 25.40 12.67
N LEU A 7 16.94 26.57 12.03
CA LEU A 7 18.12 27.29 11.54
C LEU A 7 18.98 27.83 12.69
N GLU A 8 18.36 28.37 13.74
CA GLU A 8 19.08 28.82 14.94
C GLU A 8 19.80 27.67 15.64
N ILE A 9 19.15 26.51 15.77
CA ILE A 9 19.76 25.31 16.35
C ILE A 9 20.92 24.81 15.46
N ARG A 10 20.77 24.86 14.14
CA ARG A 10 21.85 24.46 13.21
C ARG A 10 23.04 25.41 13.29
N VAL A 11 22.79 26.71 13.40
CA VAL A 11 23.83 27.76 13.56
C VAL A 11 24.54 27.63 14.92
N GLN A 12 23.80 27.40 16.01
CA GLN A 12 24.42 27.19 17.32
C GLN A 12 25.21 25.88 17.40
N LYS A 13 24.77 24.83 16.70
CA LYS A 13 25.50 23.56 16.61
C LYS A 13 26.80 23.69 15.81
N SER A 14 26.85 24.54 14.77
CA SER A 14 28.11 24.84 14.07
C SER A 14 29.07 25.70 14.91
N LEU A 15 28.56 26.61 15.73
CA LEU A 15 29.38 27.42 16.64
C LEU A 15 29.98 26.61 17.80
N LEU A 16 29.28 25.59 18.29
CA LEU A 16 29.79 24.68 19.32
C LEU A 16 30.77 23.61 18.80
N PHE A 17 30.80 23.35 17.49
CA PHE A 17 31.62 22.30 16.88
C PHE A 17 32.82 22.83 16.08
N SER A 18 32.91 24.15 15.88
CA SER A 18 34.05 24.83 15.26
C SER A 18 34.89 25.54 16.31
N SER A 19 35.44 24.78 17.26
CA SER A 19 36.54 25.27 18.11
C SER A 19 37.67 24.25 18.08
N PRO A 20 38.62 24.37 17.14
CA PRO A 20 39.85 23.59 17.14
C PRO A 20 40.84 24.28 18.09
N HIS A 21 40.61 24.17 19.41
CA HIS A 21 41.56 24.72 20.38
C HIS A 21 41.77 23.78 21.56
N GLY A 22 42.89 23.08 21.48
CA GLY A 22 43.79 22.89 22.61
C GLY A 22 43.34 21.89 23.66
N ASP A 23 43.74 20.63 23.45
CA ASP A 23 44.09 19.75 24.56
C ASP A 23 45.20 20.44 25.39
N ARG A 24 44.81 21.25 26.38
CA ARG A 24 45.67 21.57 27.52
C ARG A 24 45.31 20.59 28.62
N GLU A 25 46.08 19.52 28.66
CA GLU A 25 46.15 18.53 29.73
C GLU A 25 46.18 19.25 31.09
N GLY A 26 45.22 18.96 31.98
CA GLY A 26 45.31 19.35 33.39
C GLY A 26 44.14 20.12 34.00
N ARG A 27 43.02 20.34 33.30
CA ARG A 27 41.75 20.71 33.98
C ARG A 27 40.64 19.76 33.57
N ASP A 28 40.37 18.76 34.39
CA ASP A 28 39.24 17.86 34.21
C ASP A 28 37.92 18.63 34.38
N LEU A 29 37.45 19.26 33.29
CA LEU A 29 36.15 19.90 33.19
C LEU A 29 35.01 18.87 33.01
N SER A 30 35.33 17.57 33.04
CA SER A 30 34.38 16.45 32.87
C SER A 30 33.10 16.57 33.71
N PRO A 31 33.12 16.97 35.00
CA PRO A 31 31.88 17.10 35.77
C PRO A 31 31.05 18.33 35.37
N VAL A 32 31.71 19.45 35.02
CA VAL A 32 31.02 20.69 34.59
C VAL A 32 30.37 20.50 33.22
N THR A 33 31.04 19.79 32.31
CA THR A 33 30.50 19.50 30.97
C THR A 33 29.36 18.49 31.01
N ASP A 34 29.42 17.45 31.83
CA ASP A 34 28.39 16.40 31.86
C ASP A 34 27.02 16.93 32.35
N ALA A 35 27.03 17.85 33.32
CA ALA A 35 25.81 18.54 33.78
C ALA A 35 25.19 19.44 32.70
N LEU A 36 26.01 20.09 31.87
CA LEU A 36 25.53 20.88 30.72
C LEU A 36 24.91 19.98 29.65
N TRP A 37 25.53 18.84 29.36
CA TRP A 37 24.98 17.85 28.42
C TRP A 37 23.64 17.28 28.87
N LYS A 38 23.45 17.08 30.18
CA LYS A 38 22.16 16.69 30.73
C LYS A 38 21.06 17.72 30.42
N ARG A 39 21.32 19.02 30.65
CA ARG A 39 20.38 20.10 30.34
C ARG A 39 20.07 20.16 28.84
N PHE A 40 21.09 19.99 28.00
CA PHE A 40 20.90 19.97 26.54
C PHE A 40 20.05 18.77 26.08
N TYR A 41 20.26 17.60 26.69
CA TYR A 41 19.47 16.40 26.42
C TYR A 41 18.00 16.61 26.81
N GLU A 42 17.74 17.22 27.97
CA GLU A 42 16.38 17.58 28.42
C GLU A 42 15.73 18.58 27.46
N GLN A 43 16.47 19.58 26.97
CA GLN A 43 15.95 20.57 26.03
C GLN A 43 15.59 19.96 24.65
N GLN A 44 16.40 19.03 24.14
CA GLN A 44 16.20 18.44 22.81
C GLN A 44 15.21 17.28 22.79
N PHE A 45 15.19 16.49 23.86
CA PHE A 45 14.41 15.24 23.91
C PHE A 45 13.33 15.23 24.98
N GLY A 46 13.27 16.24 25.84
CA GLY A 46 12.33 16.35 26.95
C GLY A 46 12.83 15.70 28.24
N VAL A 47 12.34 16.22 29.35
CA VAL A 47 12.68 15.81 30.73
C VAL A 47 12.27 14.36 31.00
N GLU A 48 11.13 13.91 30.47
CA GLU A 48 10.66 12.52 30.62
C GLU A 48 11.64 11.50 30.06
N SER A 49 12.25 11.82 28.91
CA SER A 49 13.22 10.95 28.27
C SER A 49 14.52 10.86 29.07
N ALA A 50 14.98 11.99 29.63
CA ALA A 50 16.13 12.04 30.52
C ALA A 50 15.87 11.23 31.80
N ASN A 51 14.70 11.40 32.42
CA ASN A 51 14.27 10.63 33.58
C ASN A 51 14.25 9.13 33.31
N THR A 52 13.79 8.72 32.12
CA THR A 52 13.78 7.31 31.70
C THR A 52 15.20 6.75 31.61
N VAL A 53 16.14 7.52 31.05
CA VAL A 53 17.55 7.13 30.98
C VAL A 53 18.16 7.00 32.38
N ILE A 54 17.89 7.96 33.28
CA ILE A 54 18.35 7.90 34.68
C ILE A 54 17.79 6.67 35.39
N LYS A 55 16.50 6.35 35.20
CA LYS A 55 15.87 5.13 35.74
C LYS A 55 16.58 3.88 35.24
N ARG A 56 16.88 3.78 33.94
CA ARG A 56 17.59 2.65 33.34
C ARG A 56 19.02 2.51 33.84
N MET A 57 19.74 3.63 34.01
CA MET A 57 21.07 3.65 34.61
C MET A 57 21.06 3.13 36.04
N LYS A 58 20.13 3.61 36.86
CA LYS A 58 19.95 3.17 38.25
C LYS A 58 19.65 1.68 38.34
N GLN A 59 18.76 1.17 37.47
CA GLN A 59 18.42 -0.25 37.41
C GLN A 59 19.62 -1.12 37.04
N LYS A 60 20.39 -0.71 36.03
CA LYS A 60 21.56 -1.46 35.55
C LYS A 60 22.82 -1.19 36.39
N LYS A 61 22.78 -0.26 37.34
CA LYS A 61 23.91 0.23 38.14
C LYS A 61 25.09 0.70 37.26
N VAL A 62 24.80 1.30 36.11
CA VAL A 62 25.84 1.85 35.21
C VAL A 62 25.65 3.35 35.08
N VAL A 63 26.76 4.08 35.13
CA VAL A 63 26.81 5.53 34.88
C VAL A 63 27.41 5.75 33.50
N PHE A 64 26.66 6.39 32.61
CA PHE A 64 27.17 6.83 31.31
C PHE A 64 27.28 8.34 31.26
N LYS A 65 28.23 8.86 30.47
CA LYS A 65 28.32 10.29 30.19
C LYS A 65 27.13 10.73 29.34
N TRP A 66 26.50 11.84 29.70
CA TRP A 66 25.35 12.40 28.97
C TRP A 66 25.69 12.76 27.52
N ARG A 67 26.95 13.17 27.27
CA ARG A 67 27.47 13.38 25.91
C ARG A 67 27.33 12.14 25.03
N GLN A 68 27.76 10.98 25.53
CA GLN A 68 27.73 9.73 24.76
C GLN A 68 26.29 9.29 24.46
N LEU A 69 25.40 9.46 25.43
CA LEU A 69 23.97 9.17 25.25
C LEU A 69 23.31 10.10 24.22
N PHE A 70 23.70 11.37 24.24
CA PHE A 70 23.23 12.36 23.29
C PHE A 70 23.68 12.00 21.86
N GLU A 71 24.96 11.67 21.68
CA GLU A 71 25.52 11.25 20.39
C GLU A 71 24.84 9.97 19.88
N ALA A 72 24.70 8.95 20.72
CA ALA A 72 24.04 7.69 20.37
C ALA A 72 22.58 7.90 19.93
N LYS A 73 21.81 8.69 20.70
CA LYS A 73 20.41 8.98 20.38
C LYS A 73 20.24 9.84 19.14
N THR A 74 21.19 10.74 18.87
CA THR A 74 21.21 11.55 17.65
C THR A 74 21.44 10.67 16.43
N LYS A 75 22.40 9.74 16.51
CA LYS A 75 22.66 8.75 15.44
C LYS A 75 21.45 7.87 15.19
N GLU A 76 20.79 7.37 16.23
CA GLU A 76 19.58 6.56 16.10
C GLU A 76 18.46 7.30 15.33
N ARG A 77 18.25 8.60 15.62
CA ARG A 77 17.27 9.42 14.89
C ARG A 77 17.68 9.63 13.44
N GLU A 78 18.95 9.89 13.17
CA GLU A 78 19.48 10.09 11.82
C GLU A 78 19.34 8.81 10.99
N GLU A 79 19.69 7.66 11.54
CA GLU A 79 19.49 6.36 10.90
C GLU A 79 18.02 6.07 10.62
N ALA A 80 17.12 6.39 11.56
CA ALA A 80 15.69 6.25 11.32
C ALA A 80 15.22 7.15 10.16
N GLN A 81 15.66 8.40 10.11
CA GLN A 81 15.36 9.31 9.00
C GLN A 81 15.92 8.80 7.67
N ASN A 82 17.16 8.32 7.66
CA ASN A 82 17.83 7.77 6.48
C ASN A 82 17.09 6.53 5.96
N LYS A 83 16.74 5.59 6.84
CA LYS A 83 15.94 4.39 6.50
C LYS A 83 14.58 4.76 5.89
N MET A 84 13.91 5.79 6.42
CA MET A 84 12.64 6.26 5.87
C MET A 84 12.84 6.90 4.48
N GLY A 85 13.92 7.69 4.31
CA GLY A 85 14.29 8.26 3.02
C GLY A 85 14.67 7.22 1.97
N GLU A 86 15.41 6.18 2.36
CA GLU A 86 15.76 5.04 1.49
C GLU A 86 14.52 4.26 1.05
N LYS A 87 13.60 3.96 1.97
CA LYS A 87 12.32 3.33 1.64
C LYS A 87 11.53 4.16 0.63
N LEU A 88 11.52 5.48 0.78
CA LEU A 88 10.85 6.37 -0.17
C LEU A 88 11.51 6.34 -1.55
N LYS A 89 12.85 6.37 -1.61
CA LYS A 89 13.61 6.23 -2.87
C LYS A 89 13.31 4.90 -3.56
N GLN A 90 13.26 3.80 -2.81
CA GLN A 90 12.91 2.47 -3.32
C GLN A 90 11.51 2.46 -3.93
N ARG A 91 10.50 2.96 -3.21
CA ARG A 91 9.12 3.07 -3.73
C ARG A 91 9.03 3.88 -5.02
N TYR A 92 9.81 4.96 -5.12
CA TYR A 92 9.85 5.76 -6.33
C TYR A 92 10.49 5.01 -7.50
N ALA A 93 11.60 4.30 -7.27
CA ALA A 93 12.25 3.47 -8.27
C ALA A 93 11.34 2.32 -8.75
N GLU A 94 10.66 1.64 -7.82
CA GLU A 94 9.66 0.60 -8.13
C GLU A 94 8.53 1.16 -9.02
N ALA A 95 8.01 2.34 -8.66
CA ALA A 95 6.95 2.99 -9.44
C ALA A 95 7.43 3.39 -10.84
N GLN A 96 8.66 3.89 -10.98
CA GLN A 96 9.26 4.23 -12.27
C GLN A 96 9.51 2.98 -13.13
N ALA A 97 10.07 1.92 -12.56
CA ALA A 97 10.28 0.64 -13.25
C ALA A 97 8.95 0.04 -13.73
N LYS A 98 7.90 0.12 -12.90
CA LYS A 98 6.54 -0.29 -13.30
C LYS A 98 6.04 0.50 -14.50
N LYS A 99 6.20 1.83 -14.51
CA LYS A 99 5.83 2.68 -15.65
C LYS A 99 6.61 2.32 -16.91
N GLN A 100 7.92 2.11 -16.80
CA GLN A 100 8.77 1.69 -17.92
C GLN A 100 8.38 0.31 -18.46
N SER A 101 8.05 -0.64 -17.58
CA SER A 101 7.61 -1.98 -17.99
C SER A 101 6.26 -1.98 -18.72
N CYS A 102 5.38 -1.03 -18.40
CA CYS A 102 4.11 -0.84 -19.10
C CYS A 102 4.23 0.07 -20.34
N GLN A 103 5.41 0.65 -20.58
CA GLN A 103 5.62 1.50 -21.75
C GLN A 103 5.63 0.65 -23.01
N ILE A 104 4.70 0.94 -23.91
CA ILE A 104 4.60 0.28 -25.21
C ILE A 104 5.89 0.58 -25.96
N GLN A 105 6.72 -0.44 -26.17
CA GLN A 105 7.81 -0.35 -27.13
C GLN A 105 7.18 -0.26 -28.51
N ILE A 106 7.28 0.91 -29.14
CA ILE A 106 6.91 1.08 -30.54
C ILE A 106 7.89 0.21 -31.32
N CYS A 107 7.45 -0.98 -31.72
CA CYS A 107 8.18 -1.76 -32.71
C CYS A 107 8.28 -0.90 -33.96
N SER A 108 9.45 -0.31 -34.18
CA SER A 108 9.87 0.16 -35.50
C SER A 108 10.13 -1.08 -36.35
N LYS A 109 9.05 -1.77 -36.72
CA LYS A 109 9.04 -2.57 -37.94
C LYS A 109 9.17 -1.59 -39.09
N ILE A 110 10.39 -1.11 -39.33
CA ILE A 110 10.86 -1.10 -40.71
C ILE A 110 10.71 -2.56 -41.11
N PRO A 111 9.84 -2.90 -42.09
CA PRO A 111 9.79 -4.27 -42.59
C PRO A 111 11.24 -4.66 -42.89
N PRO A 112 11.71 -5.88 -42.53
CA PRO A 112 13.07 -6.29 -42.85
C PRO A 112 13.32 -5.94 -44.32
N SER A 113 14.16 -4.93 -44.51
CA SER A 113 14.50 -4.42 -45.83
C SER A 113 15.17 -5.58 -46.53
N ALA A 114 14.55 -6.04 -47.62
CA ALA A 114 14.97 -7.14 -48.47
C ALA A 114 14.90 -8.55 -47.84
N GLY A 115 13.75 -9.21 -48.02
CA GLY A 115 13.64 -10.66 -47.90
C GLY A 115 12.21 -11.13 -48.16
N LYS A 116 11.89 -11.52 -49.40
CA LYS A 116 10.59 -12.09 -49.79
C LYS A 116 10.33 -13.37 -48.99
N ARG A 117 9.62 -13.28 -47.86
CA ARG A 117 9.15 -14.48 -47.14
C ARG A 117 7.92 -15.01 -47.86
N SER A 118 8.14 -16.10 -48.57
CA SER A 118 7.12 -16.82 -49.33
C SER A 118 6.07 -17.43 -48.39
N TYR A 119 4.81 -17.03 -48.56
CA TYR A 119 3.65 -17.69 -47.94
C TYR A 119 3.33 -18.96 -48.74
N TRP A 120 3.64 -20.13 -48.19
CA TRP A 120 3.12 -21.42 -48.63
C TRP A 120 2.92 -22.34 -47.43
N GLY A 121 1.75 -22.99 -47.39
CA GLY A 121 1.26 -23.88 -46.32
C GLY A 121 0.04 -23.26 -45.64
N GLY A 122 -1.21 -23.55 -46.01
CA GLY A 122 -1.78 -24.83 -46.42
C GLY A 122 -2.80 -25.22 -45.35
N GLY A 123 -4.08 -24.96 -45.59
CA GLY A 123 -5.16 -25.27 -44.65
C GLY A 123 -6.50 -25.33 -45.37
N GLY A 124 -6.93 -26.54 -45.71
CA GLY A 124 -8.19 -26.81 -46.42
C GLY A 124 -9.45 -26.47 -45.58
N PRO A 125 -10.58 -26.22 -46.24
CA PRO A 125 -11.80 -25.77 -45.58
C PRO A 125 -12.54 -26.97 -44.97
N SER A 126 -12.51 -27.11 -43.64
CA SER A 126 -13.54 -27.88 -42.94
C SER A 126 -14.64 -26.93 -42.47
N SER A 127 -15.79 -27.09 -43.13
CA SER A 127 -17.06 -26.44 -42.85
C SER A 127 -17.48 -26.69 -41.40
N MET A 128 -17.41 -25.66 -40.57
CA MET A 128 -18.29 -25.49 -39.42
C MET A 128 -18.95 -24.13 -39.53
N SER A 129 -20.05 -24.13 -40.28
CA SER A 129 -21.02 -23.06 -40.36
C SER A 129 -21.55 -22.73 -38.96
N ASN A 130 -21.07 -21.62 -38.40
CA ASN A 130 -21.86 -20.62 -37.67
C ASN A 130 -20.92 -19.44 -37.33
N ALA A 131 -21.14 -18.34 -38.05
CA ALA A 131 -20.27 -17.19 -38.18
C ALA A 131 -20.02 -16.43 -36.84
N LYS A 132 -19.00 -16.86 -36.09
CA LYS A 132 -18.36 -16.02 -35.07
C LYS A 132 -16.85 -16.22 -35.17
N GLY A 133 -16.13 -15.13 -35.45
CA GLY A 133 -14.68 -15.12 -35.63
C GLY A 133 -13.90 -15.61 -34.40
N ASN A 134 -12.61 -15.89 -34.59
CA ASN A 134 -11.73 -16.50 -33.57
C ASN A 134 -11.75 -15.78 -32.21
N LEU A 135 -11.84 -14.44 -32.21
CA LEU A 135 -11.97 -13.63 -31.00
C LEU A 135 -13.17 -14.05 -30.15
N MET A 136 -14.32 -14.22 -30.80
CA MET A 136 -15.56 -14.54 -30.13
C MET A 136 -15.62 -16.00 -29.69
N LYS A 137 -14.97 -16.91 -30.43
CA LYS A 137 -14.77 -18.30 -29.99
C LYS A 137 -13.93 -18.33 -28.71
N LYS A 138 -12.82 -17.57 -28.66
CA LYS A 138 -11.96 -17.47 -27.49
C LYS A 138 -12.68 -16.86 -26.29
N ALA A 139 -13.39 -15.75 -26.48
CA ALA A 139 -14.16 -15.09 -25.42
C ALA A 139 -15.25 -16.02 -24.83
N LYS A 140 -15.96 -16.78 -25.68
CA LYS A 140 -16.93 -17.78 -25.20
C LYS A 140 -16.26 -18.88 -24.37
N LEU A 141 -15.10 -19.37 -24.81
CA LEU A 141 -14.37 -20.42 -24.12
C LEU A 141 -13.83 -19.94 -22.76
N GLU A 142 -13.27 -18.73 -22.70
CA GLU A 142 -12.79 -18.14 -21.45
C GLU A 142 -13.95 -17.88 -20.47
N TYR A 143 -15.09 -17.40 -20.96
CA TYR A 143 -16.28 -17.23 -20.14
C TYR A 143 -16.76 -18.56 -19.54
N LEU A 144 -16.87 -19.63 -20.34
CA LEU A 144 -17.26 -20.96 -19.85
C LEU A 144 -16.30 -21.52 -18.79
N ASN A 145 -15.00 -21.20 -18.89
CA ASN A 145 -13.97 -21.62 -17.93
C ASN A 145 -13.81 -20.67 -16.72
N SER A 146 -14.51 -19.53 -16.71
CA SER A 146 -14.39 -18.51 -15.66
C SER A 146 -14.93 -18.98 -14.30
N HIS A 147 -14.53 -18.26 -13.25
CA HIS A 147 -15.02 -18.50 -11.89
C HIS A 147 -16.53 -18.23 -11.75
N GLU A 148 -17.03 -17.19 -12.41
CA GLU A 148 -18.43 -16.76 -12.36
C GLU A 148 -19.39 -17.85 -12.84
N VAL A 149 -19.06 -18.52 -13.95
CA VAL A 149 -19.87 -19.62 -14.49
C VAL A 149 -19.91 -20.81 -13.53
N LYS A 150 -18.80 -21.12 -12.86
CA LYS A 150 -18.73 -22.18 -11.84
C LYS A 150 -19.61 -21.87 -10.64
N VAL A 151 -19.61 -20.62 -10.17
CA VAL A 151 -20.49 -20.15 -9.09
C VAL A 151 -21.96 -20.25 -9.50
N HIS A 152 -22.32 -19.78 -10.69
CA HIS A 152 -23.69 -19.88 -11.21
C HIS A 152 -24.17 -21.32 -11.38
N ALA A 153 -23.29 -22.25 -11.77
CA ALA A 153 -23.63 -23.67 -11.85
C ALA A 153 -23.88 -24.29 -10.46
N LEU A 154 -23.06 -23.93 -9.47
CA LEU A 154 -23.25 -24.35 -8.07
C LEU A 154 -24.55 -23.80 -7.48
N MET A 155 -24.86 -22.53 -7.73
CA MET A 155 -26.14 -21.93 -7.32
C MET A 155 -27.34 -22.66 -7.94
N ARG A 156 -27.29 -23.00 -9.23
CA ARG A 156 -28.35 -23.77 -9.90
C ARG A 156 -28.50 -25.16 -9.30
N ARG A 157 -27.40 -25.86 -9.01
CA ARG A 157 -27.43 -27.18 -8.35
C ARG A 157 -28.07 -27.10 -6.97
N ASN A 158 -27.71 -26.11 -6.16
CA ASN A 158 -28.26 -25.92 -4.82
C ASN A 158 -29.75 -25.55 -4.87
N ALA A 159 -30.19 -24.78 -5.88
CA ALA A 159 -31.61 -24.49 -6.11
C ALA A 159 -32.40 -25.75 -6.47
N SER A 160 -31.87 -26.61 -7.35
CA SER A 160 -32.52 -27.87 -7.71
C SER A 160 -32.55 -28.87 -6.55
N GLN A 161 -31.51 -28.93 -5.71
CA GLN A 161 -31.49 -29.79 -4.52
C GLN A 161 -32.48 -29.33 -3.44
N ARG A 162 -32.75 -28.02 -3.37
CA ARG A 162 -33.78 -27.47 -2.47
C ARG A 162 -35.19 -27.91 -2.88
N ASN A 163 -35.44 -28.12 -4.18
CA ASN A 163 -36.72 -28.61 -4.69
C ASN A 163 -36.84 -30.15 -4.70
N SER A 164 -35.73 -30.91 -4.74
CA SER A 164 -35.78 -32.37 -4.63
C SER A 164 -35.99 -32.88 -3.20
N LEU A 165 -35.97 -31.98 -2.21
CA LEU A 165 -36.30 -32.26 -0.81
C LEU A 165 -37.69 -31.69 -0.48
N SER A 166 -38.73 -32.30 -1.06
CA SER A 166 -40.10 -32.19 -0.54
C SER A 166 -40.86 -33.50 -0.90
N GLN A 167 -41.41 -34.34 0.00
CA GLN A 167 -41.63 -34.38 1.47
C GLN A 167 -41.77 -35.86 1.97
N PRO A 168 -42.16 -36.15 3.26
CA PRO A 168 -43.61 -36.26 3.54
C PRO A 168 -44.11 -35.71 4.92
N SER A 169 -45.30 -35.09 4.86
CA SER A 169 -46.47 -35.11 5.78
C SER A 169 -46.40 -34.68 7.27
N LEU A 170 -47.28 -33.72 7.59
CA LEU A 170 -47.66 -33.08 8.89
C LEU A 170 -48.53 -33.99 9.81
N PRO A 171 -48.93 -33.52 11.03
CA PRO A 171 -50.23 -32.81 11.16
C PRO A 171 -50.15 -31.56 12.07
N CYS A 172 -50.67 -30.41 11.64
CA CYS A 172 -52.04 -29.90 11.81
C CYS A 172 -52.36 -29.33 13.21
N SER A 173 -52.48 -28.00 13.29
CA SER A 173 -53.48 -27.33 14.12
C SER A 173 -54.03 -26.11 13.38
N THR A 174 -55.12 -26.38 12.66
CA THR A 174 -56.37 -25.59 12.53
C THR A 174 -56.37 -24.15 13.07
N ARG A 175 -56.49 -23.13 12.20
CA ARG A 175 -57.77 -22.56 11.71
C ARG A 175 -57.52 -21.37 10.76
N GLN A 176 -58.46 -21.23 9.82
CA GLN A 176 -58.47 -20.45 8.60
C GLN A 176 -58.65 -18.92 8.75
N ASN A 177 -58.33 -18.22 7.65
CA ASN A 177 -59.02 -17.03 7.07
C ASN A 177 -58.84 -15.67 7.80
N ASN A 178 -58.48 -14.54 7.17
CA ASN A 178 -58.69 -14.09 5.79
C ASN A 178 -57.58 -13.16 5.25
N PHE A 179 -57.35 -13.31 3.95
CA PHE A 179 -56.76 -12.36 3.01
C PHE A 179 -57.69 -11.14 2.78
N LEU A 180 -57.10 -9.95 2.67
CA LEU A 180 -57.44 -8.90 1.68
C LEU A 180 -56.09 -8.21 1.35
N GLN A 181 -55.44 -8.42 0.20
CA GLN A 181 -55.79 -7.90 -1.15
C GLN A 181 -55.86 -6.36 -1.11
N SER A 182 -55.11 -5.53 -1.83
CA SER A 182 -54.36 -5.64 -3.09
C SER A 182 -53.70 -4.28 -3.42
N ASN A 183 -52.91 -4.27 -4.51
CA ASN A 183 -52.50 -3.12 -5.36
C ASN A 183 -51.21 -2.40 -4.87
N SER A 184 -50.19 -2.06 -5.66
CA SER A 184 -50.12 -1.72 -7.08
C SER A 184 -48.69 -1.81 -7.63
N ALA A 185 -48.58 -2.30 -8.87
CA ALA A 185 -47.81 -1.76 -10.00
C ALA A 185 -46.63 -0.77 -9.78
N SER A 186 -45.45 -1.19 -10.23
CA SER A 186 -44.54 -0.56 -11.22
C SER A 186 -44.46 0.98 -11.35
N SER A 187 -43.24 1.54 -11.22
CA SER A 187 -42.64 2.57 -12.12
C SER A 187 -41.48 3.33 -11.43
N SER A 188 -40.21 3.02 -11.72
CA SER A 188 -39.11 3.99 -11.57
C SER A 188 -38.85 4.66 -12.92
N LYS A 189 -39.33 5.89 -13.10
CA LYS A 189 -39.11 6.68 -14.31
C LYS A 189 -37.66 7.17 -14.38
N ASN A 190 -37.09 7.03 -15.56
CA ASN A 190 -35.81 7.60 -15.99
C ASN A 190 -35.82 9.13 -15.91
N GLY A 191 -34.81 9.72 -15.28
CA GLY A 191 -34.52 11.15 -15.38
C GLY A 191 -33.96 11.50 -16.76
N LYS A 192 -34.55 12.49 -17.44
CA LYS A 192 -34.02 13.09 -18.66
C LYS A 192 -33.00 14.20 -18.31
N PRO A 193 -31.95 14.41 -19.11
CA PRO A 193 -31.05 15.55 -18.96
C PRO A 193 -31.69 16.85 -19.50
N VAL A 194 -31.48 17.96 -18.77
CA VAL A 194 -31.86 19.32 -19.15
C VAL A 194 -30.92 19.88 -20.22
N ALA A 195 -31.51 20.51 -21.24
CA ALA A 195 -30.82 21.15 -22.36
C ALA A 195 -30.10 22.45 -21.96
N ARG A 196 -28.98 22.69 -22.63
CA ARG A 196 -28.16 23.91 -22.59
C ARG A 196 -28.84 25.00 -23.43
N LYS A 197 -29.02 26.20 -22.88
CA LYS A 197 -29.35 27.43 -23.64
C LYS A 197 -28.10 27.98 -24.30
#